data_AF-A0A927J4S1-F1
#
_entry.id   AF-A0A927J4S1-F1
#
_cell.length_a   1.000
_cell.length_b   1.000
_cell.length_c   1.000
_cell.angle_alpha   90.00
_cell.angle_beta   90.00
_cell.angle_gamma   90.00
#
_symmetry.space_group_name_H-M   'P 1'
#
loop_
_entity.id
_entity.type
_entity.pdbx_description
1 polymer ?
#
loop_
_entity_poly.entity_id
_entity_poly.type
_entity_poly.pdbx_seq_one_letter_code
_entity_poly.pdbx_strand_id
1 'polypeptide(L)'
;MENETPKIRMNGEIVLEFISPKELNNLASSVEKKGRSWRYVGEEDSILTLDTNDWTIECEKKAIKALITDWIVDESQYVMKVKSDPVEDNFEDLSYSFAVSMIGQLVDKKELINYLSSLQTVYLNASPRSSDENELHAEKK
;
A
#
# COMPACT_ATOMS: atom_id res chain seq x y z
N MET A 1 -29.09 -5.52 -13.97
CA MET A 1 -27.83 -6.27 -14.12
C MET A 1 -26.75 -5.23 -14.24
N GLU A 2 -26.10 -4.89 -13.12
CA GLU A 2 -24.93 -4.02 -13.16
C GLU A 2 -23.75 -4.92 -13.55
N ASN A 3 -23.12 -4.61 -14.69
CA ASN A 3 -21.90 -5.27 -15.11
C ASN A 3 -20.79 -4.75 -14.18
N GLU A 4 -20.30 -5.61 -13.29
CA GLU A 4 -19.08 -5.35 -12.55
C GLU A 4 -17.92 -5.25 -13.55
N THR A 5 -17.48 -4.02 -13.82
CA THR A 5 -16.29 -3.74 -14.61
C THR A 5 -15.08 -4.40 -13.92
N PRO A 6 -14.17 -5.06 -14.65
CA PRO A 6 -12.98 -5.65 -14.03
C PRO A 6 -12.17 -4.54 -13.34
N LYS A 7 -11.90 -4.68 -12.05
CA LYS A 7 -11.06 -3.75 -11.26
C LYS A 7 -9.57 -3.77 -11.66
N ILE A 8 -9.19 -4.63 -12.60
CA ILE A 8 -7.82 -4.85 -13.05
C ILE A 8 -7.71 -4.32 -14.48
N ARG A 9 -6.88 -3.29 -14.69
CA ARG A 9 -6.48 -2.90 -16.05
C ARG A 9 -5.56 -4.01 -16.58
N MET A 10 -5.67 -4.34 -17.86
CA MET A 10 -4.74 -5.29 -18.50
C MET A 10 -3.30 -4.85 -18.15
N ASN A 11 -2.53 -5.75 -17.51
CA ASN A 11 -1.11 -5.63 -17.08
C ASN A 11 -0.80 -5.68 -15.56
N GLY A 12 -1.78 -5.92 -14.67
CA GLY A 12 -1.50 -6.05 -13.22
C GLY A 12 -1.52 -4.72 -12.46
N GLU A 13 -1.95 -3.65 -13.13
CA GLU A 13 -2.23 -2.36 -12.51
C GLU A 13 -3.65 -2.31 -11.95
N ILE A 14 -3.76 -1.92 -10.68
CA ILE A 14 -5.01 -1.85 -9.93
C ILE A 14 -5.20 -0.43 -9.43
N VAL A 15 -6.37 0.16 -9.68
CA VAL A 15 -6.75 1.46 -9.12
C VAL A 15 -6.91 1.32 -7.61
N LEU A 16 -6.31 2.23 -6.84
CA LEU A 16 -6.41 2.25 -5.39
C LEU A 16 -7.78 2.78 -4.94
N GLU A 17 -8.81 1.94 -5.03
CA GLU A 17 -10.16 2.23 -4.56
C GLU A 17 -10.56 1.26 -3.44
N PHE A 18 -10.38 1.69 -2.19
CA PHE A 18 -10.60 0.86 -1.01
C PHE A 18 -10.97 1.70 0.22
N ILE A 19 -11.52 1.06 1.25
CA ILE A 19 -11.85 1.70 2.53
C ILE A 19 -10.57 1.76 3.37
N SER A 20 -10.32 2.89 4.04
CA SER A 20 -9.13 2.99 4.88
C SER A 20 -9.14 1.96 6.02
N PRO A 21 -7.98 1.37 6.37
CA PRO A 21 -7.90 0.42 7.49
C PRO A 21 -8.46 0.98 8.81
N LYS A 22 -8.21 2.25 9.14
CA LYS A 22 -8.84 2.93 10.29
C LYS A 22 -10.36 2.94 10.20
N GLU A 23 -10.93 3.22 9.03
CA GLU A 23 -12.39 3.15 8.86
C GLU A 23 -12.92 1.72 8.97
N LEU A 24 -12.24 0.72 8.42
CA LEU A 24 -12.61 -0.69 8.53
C LEU A 24 -12.62 -1.17 9.98
N ASN A 25 -11.59 -0.82 10.76
CA ASN A 25 -11.48 -1.19 12.17
C ASN A 25 -12.60 -0.59 13.05
N ASN A 26 -13.18 0.52 12.60
CA ASN A 26 -14.26 1.22 13.30
C ASN A 26 -15.67 0.82 12.82
N LEU A 27 -15.80 -0.16 11.92
CA LEU A 27 -17.11 -0.65 11.48
C LEU A 27 -17.79 -1.46 12.59
N ALA A 28 -18.85 -0.90 13.17
CA ALA A 28 -19.64 -1.53 14.23
C ALA A 28 -20.63 -2.59 13.72
N SER A 29 -20.86 -2.69 12.40
CA SER A 29 -21.77 -3.68 11.78
C SER A 29 -21.46 -3.86 10.29
N SER A 30 -22.07 -4.87 9.66
CA SER A 30 -21.90 -5.26 8.25
C SER A 30 -22.53 -4.27 7.27
N VAL A 31 -22.27 -2.98 7.42
CA VAL A 31 -22.64 -1.98 6.42
C VAL A 31 -21.69 -2.15 5.24
N GLU A 32 -22.24 -2.49 4.07
CA GLU A 32 -21.50 -2.39 2.81
C GLU A 32 -21.09 -0.93 2.60
N LYS A 33 -19.85 -0.60 2.92
CA LYS A 33 -19.23 0.65 2.51
C LYS A 33 -18.59 0.44 1.14
N LYS A 34 -18.80 1.40 0.24
CA LYS A 34 -18.02 1.48 -0.99
C LYS A 34 -16.64 2.05 -0.67
N GLY A 35 -15.61 1.53 -1.32
CA GLY A 35 -14.26 2.09 -1.26
C GLY A 35 -14.23 3.52 -1.78
N ARG A 36 -13.16 4.24 -1.46
CA ARG A 36 -12.89 5.56 -2.02
C ARG A 36 -11.59 5.52 -2.78
N SER A 37 -11.50 6.30 -3.85
CA SER A 37 -10.26 6.43 -4.60
C SER A 37 -9.23 7.19 -3.78
N TRP A 38 -8.07 6.57 -3.64
CA TRP A 38 -6.89 7.16 -3.02
C TRP A 38 -6.14 8.02 -4.03
N ARG A 39 -5.60 9.13 -3.54
CA ARG A 39 -5.03 10.20 -4.37
C ARG A 39 -3.66 10.63 -3.89
N TYR A 40 -2.86 11.18 -4.79
CA TYR A 40 -1.67 11.93 -4.40
C TYR A 40 -2.07 13.25 -3.74
N VAL A 41 -1.39 13.66 -2.67
CA VAL A 41 -1.68 14.92 -1.97
C VAL A 41 -1.66 16.15 -2.91
N GLY A 42 -2.50 17.15 -2.62
CA GLY A 42 -2.47 18.46 -3.28
C GLY A 42 -3.28 18.58 -4.58
N GLU A 43 -3.97 17.53 -5.04
CA GLU A 43 -4.88 17.60 -6.20
C GLU A 43 -6.03 16.57 -6.10
N GLU A 44 -7.21 16.88 -6.63
CA GLU A 44 -8.38 15.97 -6.56
C GLU A 44 -8.37 14.87 -7.63
N ASP A 45 -7.77 15.11 -8.80
CA ASP A 45 -7.75 14.13 -9.91
C ASP A 45 -6.47 13.27 -9.95
N SER A 46 -5.67 13.27 -8.89
CA SER A 46 -4.37 12.58 -8.80
C SER A 46 -4.53 11.12 -8.35
N ILE A 47 -5.36 10.35 -9.04
CA ILE A 47 -5.68 8.96 -8.69
C ILE A 47 -4.42 8.08 -8.66
N LEU A 48 -4.33 7.23 -7.64
CA LEU A 48 -3.23 6.28 -7.47
C LEU A 48 -3.57 4.91 -8.06
N THR A 49 -2.56 4.27 -8.61
CA THR A 49 -2.60 2.88 -9.10
C THR A 49 -1.46 2.09 -8.48
N LEU A 50 -1.64 0.79 -8.31
CA LEU A 50 -0.64 -0.15 -7.83
C LEU A 50 -0.34 -1.17 -8.93
N ASP A 51 0.93 -1.34 -9.28
CA ASP A 51 1.41 -2.49 -10.03
C ASP A 51 1.80 -3.61 -9.05
N THR A 52 1.11 -4.74 -9.12
CA THR A 52 1.34 -5.89 -8.22
C THR A 52 2.50 -6.77 -8.65
N ASN A 53 3.10 -6.55 -9.83
CA ASN A 53 4.27 -7.28 -10.29
C ASN A 53 5.55 -6.78 -9.60
N ASP A 54 5.67 -5.47 -9.40
CA ASP A 54 6.86 -4.82 -8.81
C ASP A 54 6.56 -4.05 -7.51
N TRP A 55 5.30 -4.04 -7.08
CA TRP A 55 4.82 -3.35 -5.88
C TRP A 55 5.06 -1.85 -5.88
N THR A 56 5.01 -1.23 -7.06
CA THR A 56 5.10 0.22 -7.20
C THR A 56 3.71 0.86 -7.20
N ILE A 57 3.58 1.96 -6.47
CA ILE A 57 2.42 2.84 -6.57
C ILE A 57 2.78 3.99 -7.50
N GLU A 58 1.85 4.33 -8.38
CA GLU A 58 2.02 5.34 -9.40
C GLU A 58 0.88 6.37 -9.38
N CYS A 59 1.26 7.64 -9.55
CA CYS A 59 0.38 8.74 -9.91
C CYS A 59 0.83 9.31 -11.26
N GLU A 60 0.19 8.88 -12.34
CA GLU A 60 0.51 9.31 -13.71
C GLU A 60 0.46 10.84 -13.85
N LYS A 61 -0.56 11.49 -13.27
CA LYS A 61 -0.77 12.94 -13.34
C LYS A 61 0.39 13.75 -12.73
N LYS A 62 1.01 13.24 -11.67
CA LYS A 62 2.14 13.88 -11.00
C LYS A 62 3.50 13.36 -11.49
N ALA A 63 3.52 12.37 -12.40
CA ALA A 63 4.71 11.64 -12.83
C ALA A 63 5.51 11.07 -11.64
N ILE A 64 4.79 10.55 -10.63
CA ILE A 64 5.38 9.97 -9.43
C ILE A 64 5.18 8.46 -9.46
N LYS A 65 6.27 7.72 -9.23
CA LYS A 65 6.28 6.27 -9.13
C LYS A 65 7.32 5.87 -8.07
N ALA A 66 6.90 5.10 -7.08
CA ALA A 66 7.78 4.65 -6.02
C ALA A 66 7.31 3.31 -5.43
N LEU A 67 8.23 2.56 -4.82
CA LEU A 67 7.93 1.30 -4.15
C LEU A 67 6.93 1.53 -3.02
N ILE A 68 5.99 0.60 -2.80
CA ILE A 68 4.93 0.70 -1.78
C ILE A 68 5.44 1.08 -0.37
N THR A 69 6.66 0.67 -0.03
CA THR A 69 7.30 0.94 1.27
C THR A 69 7.81 2.38 1.43
N ASP A 70 7.87 3.13 0.33
CA ASP A 70 8.34 4.52 0.27
C ASP A 70 7.19 5.53 0.37
N TRP A 71 5.97 5.06 0.63
CA TRP A 71 4.78 5.89 0.76
C TRP A 71 4.41 6.13 2.22
N ILE A 72 3.80 7.30 2.44
CA ILE A 72 3.12 7.69 3.67
C ILE A 72 1.67 8.06 3.35
N VAL A 73 0.77 7.83 4.30
CA VAL A 73 -0.68 7.89 4.12
C VAL A 73 -1.35 8.79 5.15
N ASP A 74 -2.38 9.50 4.73
CA ASP A 74 -3.39 10.10 5.62
C ASP A 74 -4.74 9.42 5.33
N GLU A 75 -5.11 8.52 6.23
CA GLU A 75 -6.34 7.72 6.15
C GLU A 75 -7.63 8.53 6.30
N SER A 76 -7.56 9.73 6.89
CA SER A 76 -8.72 10.59 7.08
C SER A 76 -9.13 11.28 5.78
N GLN A 77 -8.13 11.62 4.95
CA GLN A 77 -8.32 12.34 3.68
C GLN A 77 -8.23 11.43 2.45
N TYR A 78 -7.88 10.15 2.61
CA TYR A 78 -7.65 9.21 1.52
C TYR A 78 -6.57 9.69 0.55
N VAL A 79 -5.47 10.19 1.11
CA VAL A 79 -4.33 10.71 0.34
C VAL A 79 -3.06 9.99 0.73
N MET A 80 -2.15 9.89 -0.22
CA MET A 80 -0.79 9.39 -0.03
C MET A 80 0.23 10.37 -0.63
N LYS A 81 1.46 10.29 -0.16
CA LYS A 81 2.63 10.93 -0.80
C LYS A 81 3.88 10.10 -0.56
N VAL A 82 4.95 10.39 -1.30
CA VAL A 82 6.24 9.71 -1.08
C VAL A 82 6.97 10.29 0.13
N LYS A 83 7.76 9.47 0.83
CA LYS A 83 8.54 9.86 2.02
C LYS A 83 9.54 10.99 1.76
N SER A 84 10.00 11.13 0.52
CA SER A 84 10.93 12.18 0.12
C SER A 84 10.28 13.57 0.04
N ASP A 85 8.95 13.65 -0.01
CA ASP A 85 8.25 14.92 -0.06
C ASP A 85 8.20 15.58 1.33
N PRO A 86 8.19 16.92 1.41
CA PRO A 86 8.15 17.64 2.68
C PRO A 86 7.02 17.14 3.58
N VAL A 87 7.36 16.87 4.85
CA VAL A 87 6.42 16.35 5.84
C VAL A 87 5.35 17.41 6.11
N GLU A 88 4.09 16.99 6.00
CA GLU A 88 2.94 17.74 6.48
C GLU A 88 2.40 16.93 7.65
N ASP A 89 1.80 17.60 8.63
CA ASP A 89 1.23 16.96 9.80
C ASP A 89 0.16 15.92 9.40
N ASN A 90 0.07 14.81 10.14
CA ASN A 90 -0.92 13.72 10.03
C ASN A 90 -0.64 12.56 9.05
N PHE A 91 0.53 12.49 8.40
CA PHE A 91 0.91 11.33 7.60
C PHE A 91 1.60 10.24 8.44
N GLU A 92 1.24 8.99 8.20
CA GLU A 92 1.86 7.79 8.80
C GLU A 92 2.52 6.93 7.73
N ASP A 93 3.52 6.14 8.09
CA ASP A 93 4.12 5.16 7.18
C ASP A 93 3.07 4.18 6.65
N LEU A 94 3.11 3.89 5.35
CA LEU A 94 2.33 2.81 4.73
C LEU A 94 2.87 1.47 5.25
N SER A 95 2.35 1.05 6.39
CA SER A 95 2.77 -0.16 7.10
C SER A 95 2.37 -1.45 6.36
N TYR A 96 3.01 -2.56 6.70
CA TYR A 96 2.65 -3.87 6.15
C TYR A 96 1.18 -4.23 6.44
N SER A 97 0.67 -3.94 7.63
CA SER A 97 -0.73 -4.20 7.99
C SER A 97 -1.70 -3.36 7.14
N PHE A 98 -1.35 -2.09 6.86
CA PHE A 98 -2.08 -1.26 5.92
C PHE A 98 -2.10 -1.89 4.52
N ALA A 99 -0.93 -2.26 3.99
CA ALA A 99 -0.81 -2.85 2.66
C ALA A 99 -1.59 -4.18 2.53
N VAL A 100 -1.53 -5.05 3.55
CA VAL A 100 -2.32 -6.28 3.61
C VAL A 100 -3.83 -5.99 3.56
N SER A 101 -4.29 -4.99 4.32
CA SER A 101 -5.70 -4.58 4.32
C SER A 101 -6.14 -3.99 2.97
N MET A 102 -5.27 -3.20 2.32
CA MET A 102 -5.48 -2.68 0.98
C MET A 102 -5.60 -3.81 -0.03
N ILE A 103 -4.65 -4.74 -0.08
CA ILE A 103 -4.67 -5.86 -1.04
C ILE A 103 -5.87 -6.77 -0.81
N GLY A 104 -6.24 -7.07 0.44
CA GLY A 104 -7.42 -7.86 0.76
C GLY A 104 -8.74 -7.29 0.23
N GLN A 105 -8.81 -5.99 -0.06
CA GLN A 105 -9.98 -5.33 -0.65
C GLN A 105 -9.92 -5.21 -2.18
N LEU A 106 -8.71 -5.19 -2.74
CA LEU A 106 -8.46 -4.89 -4.15
C LEU A 106 -8.41 -6.12 -5.05
N VAL A 107 -8.03 -7.29 -4.52
CA VAL A 107 -7.75 -8.49 -5.32
C VAL A 107 -8.72 -9.63 -5.03
N ASP A 108 -8.89 -10.50 -6.02
CA ASP A 108 -9.69 -11.71 -5.86
C ASP A 108 -9.03 -12.71 -4.91
N LYS A 109 -9.87 -13.45 -4.17
CA LYS A 109 -9.44 -14.49 -3.21
C LYS A 109 -8.46 -15.51 -3.81
N LYS A 110 -8.57 -15.81 -5.11
CA LYS A 110 -7.72 -16.78 -5.80
C LYS A 110 -6.26 -16.33 -5.89
N GLU A 111 -6.03 -15.04 -6.03
CA GLU A 111 -4.69 -14.46 -6.21
C GLU A 111 -4.12 -13.90 -4.91
N LEU A 112 -4.99 -13.63 -3.93
CA LEU A 112 -4.64 -13.02 -2.65
C LEU A 112 -3.46 -13.70 -1.95
N ILE A 113 -3.40 -15.02 -1.90
CA ILE A 113 -2.31 -15.74 -1.21
C ILE A 113 -0.95 -15.41 -1.86
N ASN A 114 -0.88 -15.43 -3.19
CA ASN A 114 0.36 -15.15 -3.91
C ASN A 114 0.79 -13.70 -3.73
N TYR A 115 -0.16 -12.76 -3.78
CA TYR A 115 0.11 -11.35 -3.54
C TYR A 115 0.59 -11.09 -2.11
N LEU A 116 -0.04 -11.69 -1.10
CA LEU A 116 0.39 -11.52 0.29
C LEU A 116 1.80 -12.08 0.54
N SER A 117 2.16 -13.22 -0.05
CA SER A 117 3.52 -13.77 0.07
C SER A 117 4.58 -12.88 -0.60
N SER A 118 4.28 -12.34 -1.79
CA SER A 118 5.19 -11.43 -2.49
C SER A 118 5.33 -10.09 -1.76
N LEU A 119 4.22 -9.52 -1.28
CA LEU A 119 4.18 -8.30 -0.47
C LEU A 119 5.03 -8.43 0.80
N GLN A 120 4.93 -9.55 1.51
CA GLN A 120 5.73 -9.79 2.71
C GLN A 120 7.23 -9.71 2.41
N THR A 121 7.66 -10.29 1.29
CA THR A 121 9.07 -10.26 0.85
C THR A 121 9.55 -8.84 0.59
N VAL A 122 8.71 -8.00 -0.02
CA VAL A 122 9.02 -6.58 -0.29
C VAL A 122 9.27 -5.83 1.01
N TYR A 123 8.39 -5.97 2.00
CA TYR A 123 8.51 -5.30 3.29
C TYR A 123 9.71 -5.80 4.11
N LEU A 124 10.01 -7.11 4.08
CA LEU A 124 11.18 -7.66 4.75
C LEU A 124 12.50 -7.15 4.14
N ASN A 125 12.54 -6.96 2.81
CA ASN A 125 13.73 -6.45 2.13
C ASN A 125 13.89 -4.92 2.24
N ALA A 126 12.80 -4.19 2.45
CA ALA A 126 12.82 -2.74 2.66
C ALA A 126 13.22 -2.34 4.09
N SER A 127 13.06 -3.24 5.07
CA SER A 127 13.59 -3.01 6.41
C SER A 127 15.12 -2.96 6.31
N PRO A 128 15.80 -1.94 6.88
CA PRO A 128 17.25 -1.98 6.97
C PRO A 128 17.59 -3.25 7.74
N ARG A 129 18.31 -4.18 7.09
CA ARG A 129 18.84 -5.37 7.75
C ARG A 129 19.61 -4.85 8.96
N SER A 130 19.12 -5.12 10.17
CA SER A 130 19.96 -4.99 11.34
C SER A 130 21.19 -5.83 11.04
N SER A 131 22.35 -5.17 11.05
CA SER A 131 23.63 -5.83 10.89
C SER A 131 23.92 -6.58 12.18
N ASP A 132 23.15 -7.64 12.44
CA ASP A 132 23.45 -8.62 13.48
C ASP A 132 24.45 -9.65 12.91
N GLU A 133 25.59 -9.14 12.45
CA GLU A 133 26.82 -9.92 12.27
C GLU A 133 27.83 -9.37 13.29
N ASN A 134 27.74 -9.83 14.54
CA ASN A 134 28.89 -9.94 15.44
C ASN A 134 28.51 -10.76 16.68
N GLU A 135 28.28 -12.06 16.47
CA GLU A 135 28.47 -13.05 17.53
C GLU A 135 29.74 -13.86 17.25
N LEU A 136 30.60 -13.89 18.27
CA LEU A 136 31.57 -14.95 18.60
C LEU A 136 32.90 -14.98 17.84
N HIS A 137 33.85 -14.15 18.29
CA HIS A 137 35.22 -14.62 18.50
C HIS A 137 35.57 -14.60 20.00
N ALA A 138 35.01 -15.57 20.72
CA ALA A 138 35.72 -16.14 21.86
C ALA A 138 36.71 -17.17 21.30
N GLU A 139 38.01 -16.84 21.26
CA GLU A 139 39.07 -17.78 21.64
C GLU A 139 40.47 -17.12 21.61
N LYS A 140 41.15 -17.32 22.75
CA LYS A 140 42.61 -17.37 22.98
C LYS A 140 43.37 -16.04 23.14
N LYS A 141 43.56 -15.66 24.39
CA LYS A 141 44.89 -15.65 25.01
C LYS A 141 44.83 -15.91 26.51
#